data_AF-A0A2D9GBZ2-F1
#
_entry.id   AF-A0A2D9GBZ2-F1
#
_cell.length_a   1.000
_cell.length_b   1.000
_cell.length_c   1.000
_cell.angle_alpha   90.00
_cell.angle_beta   90.00
_cell.angle_gamma   90.00
#
_symmetry.space_group_name_H-M   'P 1'
#
loop_
_entity.id
_entity.type
_entity.pdbx_description
1 polymer ?
#
loop_
_entity_poly.entity_id
_entity_poly.type
_entity_poly.pdbx_seq_one_letter_code
_entity_poly.pdbx_strand_id
1 'polypeptide(L)' 'RKKHDRPIFKAAHLNDAFYIGEEHLDALSELKSKDEIISEIITLLQSPAKNVISSLKSGSSKLSGIVKTLAERTE' A
#
# COMPACT_ATOMS: atom_id res chain seq x y z
N ARG A 1 -15.69 -28.46 31.35
CA ARG A 1 -15.65 -27.13 30.68
C ARG A 1 -15.30 -26.10 31.76
N LYS A 2 -14.35 -25.18 31.50
CA LYS A 2 -13.57 -24.30 32.42
C LYS A 2 -12.33 -24.95 33.09
N LYS A 3 -11.18 -24.89 32.41
CA LYS A 3 -9.82 -25.04 32.99
C LYS A 3 -9.08 -23.69 33.13
N HIS A 4 -9.67 -22.60 32.62
CA HIS A 4 -9.06 -21.28 32.56
C HIS A 4 -10.10 -20.21 32.88
N ASP A 5 -9.66 -19.14 33.53
CA ASP A 5 -10.51 -18.01 33.96
C ASP A 5 -10.96 -17.13 32.79
N ARG A 6 -10.24 -17.20 31.66
CA ARG A 6 -10.53 -16.46 30.43
C ARG A 6 -10.51 -17.38 29.20
N PRO A 7 -11.20 -17.03 28.10
CA PRO A 7 -11.01 -17.69 26.81
C PRO A 7 -9.55 -17.66 26.39
N ILE A 8 -9.05 -18.78 25.87
CA ILE A 8 -7.69 -18.92 25.33
C ILE A 8 -7.76 -19.19 23.84
N PHE A 9 -6.85 -18.59 23.07
CA PHE A 9 -6.71 -18.91 21.66
C PHE A 9 -5.88 -20.18 21.53
N LYS A 10 -6.42 -21.19 20.82
CA LYS A 10 -5.75 -22.49 20.66
C LYS A 10 -5.21 -22.68 19.27
N ALA A 11 -6.06 -22.45 18.28
CA ALA A 11 -5.70 -22.55 16.89
C ALA A 11 -6.67 -21.80 15.99
N ALA A 12 -6.22 -21.45 14.79
CA ALA A 12 -7.03 -21.02 13.65
C ALA A 12 -6.62 -21.81 12.40
N HIS A 13 -7.57 -21.97 11.49
CA HIS A 13 -7.34 -22.52 10.15
C HIS A 13 -7.75 -21.48 9.12
N LEU A 14 -6.83 -21.08 8.25
CA LEU A 14 -7.04 -20.03 7.26
C LEU A 14 -6.25 -20.37 5.99
N ASN A 15 -6.91 -20.37 4.83
CA ASN A 15 -6.29 -20.59 3.50
C ASN A 15 -5.30 -21.77 3.49
N ASP A 16 -5.76 -22.97 3.86
CA ASP A 16 -4.97 -24.20 3.93
C ASP A 16 -3.76 -24.18 4.89
N ALA A 17 -3.69 -23.17 5.77
CA ALA A 17 -2.69 -23.07 6.83
C ALA A 17 -3.32 -23.22 8.22
N PHE A 18 -2.60 -23.91 9.11
CA PHE A 18 -2.94 -24.04 10.53
C PHE A 18 -2.02 -23.15 11.36
N TYR A 19 -2.64 -22.32 12.21
CA TYR A 19 -1.97 -21.48 13.20
C TYR A 19 -2.30 -22.07 14.56
N ILE A 20 -1.32 -22.56 15.31
CA ILE A 20 -1.53 -23.22 16.60
C ILE A 20 -0.77 -22.45 17.67
N GLY A 21 -1.45 -22.05 18.73
CA GLY A 21 -0.85 -21.28 19.84
C GLY A 21 -1.14 -19.78 19.78
N GLU A 22 -0.98 -19.12 20.93
CA GLU A 22 -1.29 -17.70 21.13
C GLU A 22 -0.29 -16.77 20.40
N GLU A 23 0.90 -17.26 20.05
CA GLU A 23 1.94 -16.53 19.33
C GLU A 23 1.50 -16.06 17.94
N HIS A 24 0.48 -16.68 17.36
CA HIS A 24 -0.07 -16.32 16.06
C HIS A 24 -1.22 -15.32 16.15
N LEU A 25 -1.70 -14.99 17.36
CA LEU A 25 -2.88 -14.15 17.54
C LEU A 25 -2.67 -12.74 16.99
N ASP A 26 -1.50 -12.15 17.25
CA ASP A 26 -1.16 -10.81 16.75
C ASP A 26 -1.15 -10.79 15.21
N ALA A 27 -0.44 -11.74 14.59
CA ALA A 27 -0.37 -11.87 13.14
C ALA A 27 -1.74 -12.12 12.48
N LEU A 28 -2.60 -12.91 13.13
CA LEU A 28 -3.96 -13.16 12.67
C LEU A 28 -4.86 -11.93 12.83
N SER A 29 -4.61 -11.09 13.84
CA SER A 29 -5.35 -9.85 14.06
C SER A 29 -5.01 -8.76 13.05
N GLU A 30 -3.79 -8.76 12.52
CA GLU A 30 -3.28 -7.81 11.53
C GLU A 30 -3.50 -8.26 10.08
N LEU A 31 -4.14 -9.41 9.88
CA LEU A 31 -4.25 -10.03 8.57
C LEU A 31 -5.17 -9.22 7.66
N LYS A 32 -4.59 -8.68 6.58
CA LYS A 32 -5.31 -7.88 5.59
C LYS A 32 -6.37 -8.68 4.86
N SER A 33 -7.46 -8.01 4.51
CA SER A 33 -8.49 -8.56 3.62
C SER A 33 -7.96 -8.75 2.20
N LYS A 34 -8.64 -9.60 1.42
CA LYS A 34 -8.30 -9.84 0.00
C LYS A 34 -8.31 -8.54 -0.81
N ASP A 35 -9.29 -7.66 -0.57
CA ASP A 35 -9.44 -6.42 -1.31
C ASP A 35 -8.32 -5.41 -1.00
N GLU A 36 -7.88 -5.35 0.26
CA GLU A 36 -6.73 -4.52 0.65
C GLU A 36 -5.44 -4.99 -0.01
N ILE A 37 -5.20 -6.30 -0.06
CA ILE A 37 -4.03 -6.88 -0.74
C ILE A 37 -4.09 -6.60 -2.25
N ILE A 38 -5.26 -6.74 -2.87
CA ILE A 38 -5.45 -6.42 -4.30
C ILE A 38 -5.16 -4.93 -4.55
N SER A 39 -5.65 -4.03 -3.69
CA SER A 39 -5.39 -2.59 -3.78
C SER A 39 -3.89 -2.25 -3.64
N GLU A 40 -3.20 -2.92 -2.72
CA GLU A 40 -1.76 -2.78 -2.53
C GLU A 40 -0.98 -3.23 -3.78
N ILE A 41 -1.36 -4.37 -4.38
CA ILE A 41 -0.78 -4.86 -5.64
C ILE A 41 -1.02 -3.86 -6.78
N ILE A 42 -2.26 -3.37 -6.94
CA ILE A 42 -2.59 -2.36 -7.96
C ILE A 42 -1.76 -1.10 -7.77
N THR A 43 -1.63 -0.63 -6.53
CA THR A 43 -0.85 0.56 -6.20
C THR A 43 0.62 0.36 -6.52
N LEU A 44 1.19 -0.79 -6.17
CA LEU A 44 2.57 -1.14 -6.48
C LEU A 44 2.81 -1.18 -7.99
N LEU A 45 1.91 -1.82 -8.75
CA LEU A 45 2.00 -1.91 -10.20
C LEU A 45 1.88 -0.53 -10.88
N GLN A 46 1.05 0.36 -10.33
CA GLN A 46 0.85 1.71 -10.87
C GLN A 46 1.99 2.69 -10.50
N SER A 47 2.75 2.43 -9.44
CA SER A 47 3.78 3.35 -8.94
C SER A 47 4.81 3.73 -10.02
N PRO A 48 5.42 2.80 -10.77
CA PRO A 48 6.39 3.14 -11.82
C PRO A 48 5.78 4.02 -12.92
N ALA A 49 4.58 3.69 -13.40
CA ALA A 49 3.91 4.47 -14.44
C ALA A 49 3.58 5.89 -13.96
N LYS A 50 3.09 6.04 -12.72
CA LYS A 50 2.84 7.35 -12.10
C LYS A 50 4.14 8.16 -11.96
N ASN A 51 5.24 7.51 -11.58
CA ASN A 51 6.55 8.17 -11.45
C ASN A 51 7.03 8.72 -12.80
N VAL A 52 6.93 7.94 -13.88
CA VAL A 52 7.31 8.40 -15.23
C VAL A 52 6.43 9.57 -15.68
N ILE A 53 5.11 9.46 -15.56
CA ILE A 53 4.19 10.53 -15.96
C ILE A 53 4.46 11.81 -15.16
N SER A 54 4.73 11.69 -13.87
CA SER A 54 5.07 12.82 -13.00
C SER A 54 6.35 13.52 -13.46
N SER A 55 7.40 12.74 -13.77
CA SER A 55 8.67 13.28 -14.30
C SER A 55 8.51 13.97 -15.66
N LEU A 56 7.66 13.44 -16.55
CA LEU A 56 7.40 14.07 -17.85
C LEU A 56 6.63 15.39 -17.70
N LYS A 57 5.61 15.44 -16.83
CA LYS A 57 4.83 16.65 -16.58
C LYS A 57 5.68 17.77 -15.97
N SER A 58 6.59 17.44 -15.06
CA SER A 58 7.48 18.44 -14.44
C SER A 58 8.47 19.04 -15.45
N GLY A 59 8.94 18.26 -16.42
CA GLY A 59 9.74 18.76 -17.53
C GLY A 59 8.97 19.76 -18.41
N SER A 60 7.72 19.44 -18.76
CA SER A 60 6.86 20.33 -19.55
C SER A 60 6.54 21.65 -18.84
N SER A 61 6.20 21.61 -17.54
CA SER A 61 5.90 22.82 -16.77
C SER A 61 7.13 23.73 -16.63
N LYS A 62 8.32 23.15 -16.43
CA LYS A 62 9.58 23.90 -16.36
C LYS A 62 9.88 24.62 -17.68
N LEU A 63 9.73 23.92 -18.81
CA LEU A 63 9.92 24.50 -20.14
C LEU A 63 8.93 25.64 -20.41
N SER A 64 7.65 25.42 -20.12
CA SER A 64 6.62 26.47 -20.28
C SER A 64 6.90 27.70 -19.42
N GLY A 65 7.37 27.52 -18.18
CA GLY A 65 7.76 28.62 -17.30
C GLY A 65 8.93 29.41 -17.85
N ILE A 66 9.98 28.72 -18.33
CA ILE A 66 11.14 29.37 -18.96
C ILE A 66 10.71 30.18 -20.19
N VAL A 67 9.92 29.58 -21.08
CA VAL A 67 9.43 30.27 -22.30
C VAL A 67 8.63 31.52 -21.93
N LYS A 68 7.76 31.44 -20.93
CA LYS A 68 6.99 32.60 -20.44
C LYS A 68 7.91 33.71 -19.93
N THR A 69 8.89 33.39 -19.10
CA THR A 69 9.84 34.38 -18.57
C THR A 69 10.72 35.01 -19.65
N LEU A 70 11.08 34.26 -20.70
CA LEU A 70 11.81 34.83 -21.84
C LEU A 70 10.92 35.80 -22.64
N ALA A 71 9.66 35.46 -22.89
CA ALA A 71 8.72 36.31 -23.61
C ALA A 71 8.47 37.65 -22.89
N GLU A 72 8.28 37.61 -21.56
CA GLU A 72 8.08 38.79 -20.71
C GLU A 72 9.33 39.69 -20.59
N ARG A 73 10.53 39.20 -20.95
CA ARG A 73 11.77 40.00 -20.96
C ARG A 73 12.07 40.65 -22.31
N THR A 74 11.47 40.13 -23.38
CA THR A 74 11.66 40.64 -24.75
C THR A 74 10.68 41.75 -25.12
N GLU A 75 9.58 41.89 -24.37
CA GLU A 75 8.75 43.10 -24.33
C GLU A 75 9.30 44.12 -23.33
#